data_AF-A0A8K0J6K8-F1
#
_entry.id   AF-A0A8K0J6K8-F1
#
_cell.length_a   1.000
_cell.length_b   1.000
_cell.length_c   1.000
_cell.angle_alpha   90.00
_cell.angle_beta   90.00
_cell.angle_gamma   90.00
#
_symmetry.space_group_name_H-M   'P 1'
#
loop_
_entity.id
_entity.type
_entity.pdbx_description
1 polymer ?
#
loop_
_entity_poly.entity_id
_entity_poly.type
_entity_poly.pdbx_seq_one_letter_code
_entity_poly.pdbx_strand_id
1 'polypeptide(L)'
;MPCPPSRDVPEASSSTAAEKAFSSLRARLRSEDIPPSQEPSAPTNSRENRVYAKLQAIFSQDLAAHADSSTHQAATDLAETFALYGQEVYNLSLQTVQAAHEATSAKISAFHAQAASTSAHATQLYNNISYPVSATLCRSETFPSASLGRHIRALHKRLSAVEAELGTLNEEWERCVGEETLILSERADAVGGGEDSRAAGKKMEELVARVDDIVRRRGEEIDELNEEYRGLLWAESNRMMRAMMAD
;
A
#
# COMPACT_ATOMS: atom_id res chain seq x y z
N MET A 1 -20.39 46.49 7.15
CA MET A 1 -21.30 45.40 6.76
C MET A 1 -20.47 44.14 6.54
N PRO A 2 -20.69 43.08 7.34
CA PRO A 2 -19.89 41.84 7.35
C PRO A 2 -20.52 40.67 6.55
N CYS A 3 -19.64 39.80 5.99
CA CYS A 3 -19.66 38.33 5.73
C CYS A 3 -20.97 37.60 5.30
N PRO A 4 -20.96 36.46 4.54
CA PRO A 4 -20.11 35.27 4.82
C PRO A 4 -19.78 34.39 3.56
N PRO A 5 -19.52 33.06 3.64
CA PRO A 5 -18.22 32.47 3.95
C PRO A 5 -17.70 31.49 2.88
N SER A 6 -16.40 31.21 2.94
CA SER A 6 -15.70 30.15 2.20
C SER A 6 -16.22 28.76 2.57
N ARG A 7 -16.39 27.90 1.56
CA ARG A 7 -16.73 26.48 1.70
C ARG A 7 -15.48 25.68 2.08
N ASP A 8 -15.46 25.18 3.30
CA ASP A 8 -14.54 24.12 3.75
C ASP A 8 -14.97 22.76 3.21
N VAL A 9 -13.99 22.02 2.67
CA VAL A 9 -14.07 20.61 2.32
C VAL A 9 -13.69 19.78 3.57
N PRO A 10 -14.41 18.69 3.93
CA PRO A 10 -14.06 17.91 5.11
C PRO A 10 -12.89 16.97 4.81
N GLU A 11 -11.71 17.29 5.31
CA GLU A 11 -10.64 16.30 5.54
C GLU A 11 -11.01 15.44 6.74
N ALA A 12 -11.61 14.28 6.48
CA ALA A 12 -11.67 13.20 7.45
C ALA A 12 -10.30 12.49 7.50
N SER A 13 -9.35 13.04 8.26
CA SER A 13 -8.12 12.34 8.66
C SER A 13 -8.19 12.01 10.15
N SER A 14 -8.62 10.77 10.42
CA SER A 14 -8.52 10.14 11.73
C SER A 14 -7.26 9.28 11.75
N SER A 15 -6.21 9.73 12.43
CA SER A 15 -5.12 8.87 12.92
C SER A 15 -4.21 9.62 13.88
N THR A 16 -4.51 9.49 15.17
CA THR A 16 -3.52 9.59 16.25
C THR A 16 -3.62 8.31 17.07
N ALA A 17 -3.20 7.20 16.48
CA ALA A 17 -2.96 5.95 17.20
C ALA A 17 -1.45 5.70 17.29
N ALA A 18 -0.93 6.05 18.46
CA ALA A 18 0.25 5.55 19.15
C ALA A 18 1.32 4.78 18.35
N GLU A 19 2.53 5.32 18.43
CA GLU A 19 3.81 4.67 18.26
C GLU A 19 3.82 3.20 18.71
N LYS A 20 4.18 2.29 17.80
CA LYS A 20 4.76 1.01 18.18
C LYS A 20 5.82 0.62 17.15
N ALA A 21 7.05 0.50 17.63
CA ALA A 21 8.22 0.10 16.86
C ALA A 21 7.92 -1.15 16.03
N PHE A 22 8.03 -1.03 14.71
CA PHE A 22 7.82 -2.13 13.78
C PHE A 22 8.94 -3.17 13.96
N SER A 23 8.68 -4.22 14.72
CA SER A 23 9.50 -5.44 14.68
C SER A 23 9.34 -6.04 13.27
N SER A 24 10.41 -6.03 12.48
CA SER A 24 10.34 -6.57 11.12
C SER A 24 9.88 -8.04 11.14
N LEU A 25 9.09 -8.44 10.14
CA LEU A 25 8.62 -9.82 9.95
C LEU A 25 9.78 -10.84 9.95
N ARG A 26 10.98 -10.38 9.58
CA ARG A 26 12.23 -11.14 9.59
C ARG A 26 12.75 -11.47 11.00
N ALA A 27 12.45 -10.63 12.00
CA ALA A 27 12.79 -10.88 13.40
C ALA A 27 11.88 -11.97 14.01
N ARG A 28 10.61 -12.03 13.59
CA ARG A 28 9.64 -13.06 14.03
C ARG A 28 9.87 -14.45 13.44
N LEU A 29 10.60 -14.54 12.32
CA LEU A 29 10.89 -15.81 11.63
C LEU A 29 12.20 -16.47 12.10
N ARG A 30 12.99 -15.81 12.94
CA ARG A 30 14.08 -16.49 13.64
C ARG A 30 13.49 -17.09 14.90
N SER A 31 13.42 -18.41 14.95
CA SER A 31 13.26 -19.13 16.21
C SER A 31 14.35 -18.62 17.15
N GLU A 32 13.95 -18.07 18.30
CA GLU A 32 14.87 -17.96 19.43
C GLU A 32 15.54 -19.32 19.61
N ASP A 33 16.88 -19.30 19.71
CA ASP A 33 17.69 -20.48 19.92
C ASP A 33 17.06 -21.33 21.03
N ILE A 34 16.58 -22.51 20.65
CA ILE A 34 16.08 -23.51 21.58
C ILE A 34 17.25 -23.78 22.53
N PRO A 35 17.15 -23.50 23.84
CA PRO A 35 18.22 -23.82 24.76
C PRO A 35 18.54 -25.31 24.61
N PRO A 36 19.83 -25.70 24.61
CA PRO A 36 20.20 -27.09 24.38
C PRO A 36 19.40 -27.97 25.34
N SER A 37 18.63 -28.89 24.77
CA SER A 37 17.89 -29.89 25.52
C SER A 37 18.91 -30.60 26.39
N GLN A 38 18.81 -30.42 27.71
CA GLN A 38 19.56 -31.23 28.65
C GLN A 38 19.07 -32.66 28.44
N GLU A 39 19.83 -33.44 27.67
CA GLU A 39 19.64 -34.87 27.57
C GLU A 39 19.57 -35.44 28.99
N PRO A 40 18.46 -36.09 29.39
CA PRO A 40 18.46 -36.81 30.65
C PRO A 40 19.44 -37.97 30.49
N SER A 41 20.59 -37.82 31.13
CA SER A 41 21.62 -38.84 31.30
C SER A 41 20.98 -40.19 31.60
N ALA A 42 21.43 -41.21 30.87
CA ALA A 42 21.02 -42.62 30.90
C ALA A 42 20.52 -43.13 32.26
N PRO A 43 19.56 -44.07 32.28
CA PRO A 43 18.99 -44.60 33.51
C PRO A 43 20.05 -45.43 34.24
N THR A 44 20.71 -44.81 35.22
CA THR A 44 21.43 -45.55 36.24
C THR A 44 20.39 -46.22 37.14
N ASN A 45 20.47 -47.54 37.30
CA ASN A 45 19.70 -48.41 38.21
C ASN A 45 19.60 -47.89 39.67
N SER A 46 20.31 -46.81 40.02
CA SER A 46 20.20 -46.12 41.30
C SER A 46 18.88 -45.33 41.48
N ARG A 47 18.19 -44.93 40.40
CA ARG A 47 16.98 -44.10 40.50
C ARG A 47 15.75 -44.91 40.91
N GLU A 48 15.62 -46.13 40.44
CA GLU A 48 14.49 -47.03 40.76
C GLU A 48 14.52 -47.43 42.24
N ASN A 49 15.71 -47.79 42.75
CA ASN A 49 15.93 -48.07 44.18
C ASN A 49 15.64 -46.84 45.07
N ARG A 50 15.80 -45.61 44.56
CA ARG A 50 15.47 -44.39 45.31
C ARG A 50 13.96 -44.14 45.41
N VAL A 51 13.16 -44.58 44.46
CA VAL A 51 11.69 -44.41 44.52
C VAL A 51 11.11 -45.42 45.50
N TYR A 52 11.53 -46.69 45.39
CA TYR A 52 11.16 -47.72 46.35
C TYR A 52 11.51 -47.33 47.79
N ALA A 53 12.78 -46.95 48.04
CA ALA A 53 13.24 -46.57 49.38
C ALA A 53 12.49 -45.35 49.94
N LYS A 54 12.09 -44.40 49.09
CA LYS A 54 11.29 -43.23 49.50
C LYS A 54 9.86 -43.63 49.84
N LEU A 55 9.22 -44.44 48.99
CA LEU A 55 7.86 -44.93 49.23
C LEU A 55 7.81 -45.78 50.50
N GLN A 56 8.79 -46.67 50.67
CA GLN A 56 8.94 -47.47 51.89
C GLN A 56 9.10 -46.59 53.12
N ALA A 57 9.99 -45.58 53.09
CA ALA A 57 10.17 -44.66 54.21
C ALA A 57 8.87 -43.89 54.56
N ILE A 58 8.12 -43.43 53.55
CA ILE A 58 6.86 -42.71 53.74
C ILE A 58 5.81 -43.64 54.36
N PHE A 59 5.57 -44.81 53.76
CA PHE A 59 4.56 -45.75 54.25
C PHE A 59 4.91 -46.32 55.62
N SER A 60 6.19 -46.64 55.87
CA SER A 60 6.63 -47.12 57.18
C SER A 60 6.51 -46.04 58.27
N GLN A 61 6.76 -44.77 57.96
CA GLN A 61 6.59 -43.67 58.93
C GLN A 61 5.10 -43.43 59.26
N ASP A 62 4.24 -43.45 58.25
CA ASP A 62 2.81 -43.17 58.40
C ASP A 62 2.08 -44.33 59.12
N LEU A 63 2.45 -45.57 58.82
CA LEU A 63 1.89 -46.76 59.47
C LEU A 63 2.45 -46.96 60.89
N ALA A 64 3.72 -46.63 61.15
CA ALA A 64 4.29 -46.70 62.49
C ALA A 64 3.69 -45.65 63.45
N ALA A 65 3.19 -44.53 62.94
CA ALA A 65 2.49 -43.52 63.74
C ALA A 65 1.11 -44.00 64.26
N HIS A 66 0.57 -45.08 63.69
CA HIS A 66 -0.78 -45.58 63.95
C HIS A 66 -0.84 -47.06 64.39
N ALA A 67 0.30 -47.74 64.51
CA ALA A 67 0.36 -49.17 64.84
C ALA A 67 0.72 -49.43 66.31
N ASP A 68 0.02 -50.38 66.94
CA ASP A 68 0.38 -50.93 68.25
C ASP A 68 1.56 -51.92 68.12
N SER A 69 2.28 -52.17 69.21
CA SER A 69 3.47 -53.05 69.21
C SER A 69 3.21 -54.48 68.69
N SER A 70 1.95 -54.96 68.74
CA SER A 70 1.54 -56.28 68.25
C SER A 70 1.23 -56.33 66.74
N THR A 71 1.02 -55.18 66.08
CA THR A 71 0.67 -55.10 64.65
C THR A 71 1.81 -54.56 63.79
N HIS A 72 2.94 -54.23 64.39
CA HIS A 72 4.10 -53.63 63.72
C HIS A 72 4.63 -54.47 62.53
N GLN A 73 4.60 -55.81 62.63
CA GLN A 73 5.04 -56.69 61.53
C GLN A 73 4.08 -56.63 60.32
N ALA A 74 2.77 -56.64 60.57
CA ALA A 74 1.78 -56.53 59.51
C ALA A 74 1.81 -55.14 58.85
N ALA A 75 2.09 -54.10 59.63
CA ALA A 75 2.28 -52.74 59.15
C ALA A 75 3.53 -52.61 58.24
N THR A 76 4.63 -53.27 58.58
CA THR A 76 5.85 -53.28 57.73
C THR A 76 5.63 -54.03 56.42
N ASP A 77 4.94 -55.17 56.46
CA ASP A 77 4.65 -55.97 55.27
C ASP A 77 3.70 -55.22 54.32
N LEU A 78 2.72 -54.50 54.89
CA LEU A 78 1.82 -53.63 54.14
C LEU A 78 2.58 -52.44 53.50
N ALA A 79 3.49 -51.80 54.25
CA ALA A 79 4.32 -50.71 53.73
C ALA A 79 5.19 -51.17 52.55
N GLU A 80 5.76 -52.38 52.65
CA GLU A 80 6.57 -53.00 51.60
C GLU A 80 5.75 -53.29 50.34
N THR A 81 4.58 -53.91 50.48
CA THR A 81 3.72 -54.21 49.32
C THR A 81 3.25 -52.95 48.60
N PHE A 82 2.87 -51.89 49.32
CA PHE A 82 2.53 -50.61 48.71
C PHE A 82 3.73 -49.91 48.06
N ALA A 83 4.93 -50.02 48.64
CA ALA A 83 6.14 -49.46 48.05
C ALA A 83 6.53 -50.19 46.75
N LEU A 84 6.43 -51.52 46.70
CA LEU A 84 6.67 -52.32 45.49
C LEU A 84 5.66 -51.98 44.39
N TYR A 85 4.36 -51.98 44.73
CA TYR A 85 3.31 -51.63 43.78
C TYR A 85 3.46 -50.18 43.27
N GLY A 86 3.78 -49.23 44.16
CA GLY A 86 4.02 -47.85 43.80
C GLY A 86 5.25 -47.68 42.90
N GLN A 87 6.31 -48.46 43.10
CA GLN A 87 7.47 -48.49 42.21
C GLN A 87 7.10 -49.05 40.83
N GLU A 88 6.30 -50.11 40.77
CA GLU A 88 5.85 -50.70 39.51
C GLU A 88 5.00 -49.70 38.70
N VAL A 89 4.03 -49.05 39.35
CA VAL A 89 3.21 -47.99 38.72
C VAL A 89 4.08 -46.82 38.27
N TYR A 90 5.07 -46.41 39.08
CA TYR A 90 6.01 -45.35 38.70
C TYR A 90 6.80 -45.73 37.45
N ASN A 91 7.38 -46.93 37.43
CA ASN A 91 8.17 -47.43 36.29
C ASN A 91 7.32 -47.53 35.03
N LEU A 92 6.09 -48.02 35.13
CA LEU A 92 5.14 -48.05 34.01
C LEU A 92 4.83 -46.64 33.49
N SER A 93 4.57 -45.69 34.39
CA SER A 93 4.34 -44.29 34.00
C SER A 93 5.55 -43.66 33.33
N LEU A 94 6.76 -43.97 33.81
CA LEU A 94 8.00 -43.48 33.22
C LEU A 94 8.21 -44.04 31.81
N GLN A 95 8.01 -45.35 31.64
CA GLN A 95 8.11 -46.02 30.33
C GLN A 95 7.10 -45.46 29.33
N THR A 96 5.86 -45.24 29.75
CA THR A 96 4.83 -44.65 28.88
C THR A 96 5.15 -43.22 28.48
N VAL A 97 5.66 -42.39 29.40
CA VAL A 97 6.13 -41.03 29.09
C VAL A 97 7.33 -41.05 28.15
N GLN A 98 8.30 -41.94 28.37
CA GLN A 98 9.46 -42.10 27.49
C GLN A 98 9.03 -42.53 26.08
N ALA A 99 8.17 -43.55 25.96
CA ALA A 99 7.65 -44.00 24.68
C ALA A 99 6.86 -42.88 23.95
N ALA A 100 6.04 -42.12 24.69
CA ALA A 100 5.32 -40.97 24.12
C ALA A 100 6.28 -39.86 23.65
N HIS A 101 7.35 -39.61 24.39
CA HIS A 101 8.39 -38.64 24.03
C HIS A 101 9.12 -39.09 22.76
N GLU A 102 9.60 -40.34 22.70
CA GLU A 102 10.25 -40.91 21.52
C GLU A 102 9.34 -40.86 20.29
N ALA A 103 8.08 -41.26 20.42
CA ALA A 103 7.11 -41.22 19.33
C ALA A 103 6.86 -39.78 18.84
N THR A 104 6.80 -38.80 19.75
CA THR A 104 6.61 -37.39 19.40
C THR A 104 7.86 -36.83 18.70
N SER A 105 9.04 -37.11 19.23
CA SER A 105 10.32 -36.72 18.64
C SER A 105 10.49 -37.30 17.23
N ALA A 106 10.14 -38.58 17.02
CA ALA A 106 10.15 -39.20 15.70
C ALA A 106 9.22 -38.50 14.70
N LYS A 107 8.01 -38.11 15.13
CA LYS A 107 7.07 -37.34 14.29
C LYS A 107 7.62 -35.96 13.94
N ILE A 108 8.25 -35.27 14.88
CA ILE A 108 8.88 -33.96 14.65
C ILE A 108 9.99 -34.10 13.61
N SER A 109 10.88 -35.08 13.75
CA SER A 109 11.96 -35.34 12.79
C SER A 109 11.42 -35.66 11.40
N ALA A 110 10.38 -36.51 11.31
CA ALA A 110 9.73 -36.84 10.05
C ALA A 110 9.10 -35.60 9.37
N PHE A 111 8.40 -34.77 10.15
CA PHE A 111 7.83 -33.52 9.65
C PHE A 111 8.92 -32.56 9.15
N HIS A 112 10.02 -32.42 9.89
CA HIS A 112 11.15 -31.59 9.47
C HIS A 112 11.76 -32.07 8.15
N ALA A 113 11.96 -33.39 7.99
CA ALA A 113 12.44 -33.97 6.74
C ALA A 113 11.48 -33.70 5.57
N GLN A 114 10.17 -33.85 5.79
CA GLN A 114 9.15 -33.56 4.79
C GLN A 114 9.12 -32.07 4.40
N ALA A 115 9.22 -31.17 5.38
CA ALA A 115 9.24 -29.73 5.14
C ALA A 115 10.48 -29.32 4.32
N ALA A 116 11.66 -29.86 4.68
CA ALA A 116 12.89 -29.63 3.94
C ALA A 116 12.79 -30.13 2.49
N SER A 117 12.27 -31.35 2.28
CA SER A 117 12.04 -31.92 0.95
C SER A 117 11.07 -31.07 0.12
N THR A 118 9.97 -30.62 0.72
CA THR A 118 8.96 -29.81 0.04
C THR A 118 9.51 -28.45 -0.35
N SER A 119 10.29 -27.82 0.54
CA SER A 119 10.97 -26.56 0.25
C SER A 119 11.97 -26.71 -0.90
N ALA A 120 12.79 -27.77 -0.88
CA ALA A 120 13.72 -28.06 -1.97
C ALA A 120 12.99 -28.24 -3.31
N HIS A 121 11.88 -28.98 -3.32
CA HIS A 121 11.06 -29.17 -4.52
C HIS A 121 10.45 -27.84 -5.02
N ALA A 122 9.94 -26.99 -4.12
CA ALA A 122 9.44 -25.67 -4.49
C ALA A 122 10.53 -24.77 -5.10
N THR A 123 11.74 -24.80 -4.53
CA THR A 123 12.91 -24.09 -5.10
C THR A 123 13.27 -24.62 -6.49
N GLN A 124 13.25 -25.93 -6.69
CA GLN A 124 13.49 -26.53 -8.01
C GLN A 124 12.41 -26.10 -9.02
N LEU A 125 11.13 -26.12 -8.63
CA LEU A 125 10.03 -25.68 -9.49
C LEU A 125 10.19 -24.21 -9.91
N TYR A 126 10.52 -23.34 -8.96
CA TYR A 126 10.77 -21.93 -9.21
C TYR A 126 11.93 -21.74 -10.20
N ASN A 127 13.07 -22.42 -9.96
CA ASN A 127 14.26 -22.29 -10.79
C ASN A 127 14.08 -22.88 -12.20
N ASN A 128 13.29 -23.94 -12.35
CA ASN A 128 13.14 -24.65 -13.62
C ASN A 128 11.98 -24.13 -14.47
N ILE A 129 10.92 -23.61 -13.85
CA ILE A 129 9.71 -23.18 -14.57
C ILE A 129 9.53 -21.67 -14.46
N SER A 130 9.31 -21.17 -13.25
CA SER A 130 8.91 -19.78 -13.05
C SER A 130 9.99 -18.79 -13.50
N TYR A 131 11.25 -19.06 -13.16
CA TYR A 131 12.36 -18.18 -13.48
C TYR A 131 12.65 -18.11 -15.00
N PRO A 132 12.80 -19.23 -15.75
CA PRO A 132 13.01 -19.19 -17.19
C PRO A 132 11.82 -18.56 -17.93
N VAL A 133 10.58 -18.86 -17.55
CA VAL A 133 9.40 -18.23 -18.16
C VAL A 133 9.42 -16.72 -17.93
N SER A 134 9.67 -16.27 -16.70
CA SER A 134 9.77 -14.84 -16.41
C SER A 134 10.92 -14.17 -17.17
N ALA A 135 12.09 -14.82 -17.21
CA ALA A 135 13.26 -14.30 -17.89
C ALA A 135 13.06 -14.20 -19.42
N THR A 136 12.41 -15.19 -20.03
CA THR A 136 12.06 -15.16 -21.47
C THR A 136 11.01 -14.11 -21.79
N LEU A 137 9.98 -13.95 -20.95
CA LEU A 137 8.96 -12.90 -21.10
C LEU A 137 9.56 -11.50 -21.02
N CYS A 138 10.56 -11.28 -20.16
CA CYS A 138 11.23 -9.98 -20.05
C CYS A 138 12.18 -9.69 -21.22
N ARG A 139 12.72 -10.72 -21.89
CA ARG A 139 13.75 -10.58 -22.94
C ARG A 139 13.23 -10.74 -24.38
N SER A 140 11.99 -11.19 -24.55
CA SER A 140 11.42 -11.31 -25.89
C SER A 140 11.04 -9.95 -26.46
N GLU A 141 11.48 -9.67 -27.69
CA GLU A 141 11.17 -8.43 -28.41
C GLU A 141 9.69 -8.31 -28.82
N THR A 142 8.94 -9.41 -28.77
CA THR A 142 7.51 -9.46 -29.13
C THR A 142 6.57 -9.26 -27.94
N PHE A 143 7.09 -9.14 -26.71
CA PHE A 143 6.29 -8.95 -25.50
C PHE A 143 6.21 -7.47 -25.04
N PRO A 144 5.26 -7.11 -24.15
CA PRO A 144 4.91 -5.73 -23.82
C PRO A 144 6.07 -4.85 -23.35
N SER A 145 7.13 -5.41 -22.72
CA SER A 145 8.29 -4.65 -22.24
C SER A 145 9.12 -4.03 -23.37
N ALA A 146 9.38 -4.79 -24.43
CA ALA A 146 10.10 -4.31 -25.61
C ALA A 146 9.25 -3.33 -26.42
N SER A 147 7.93 -3.56 -26.48
CA SER A 147 6.97 -2.62 -27.08
C SER A 147 6.94 -1.30 -26.31
N LEU A 148 6.84 -1.35 -24.97
CA LEU A 148 6.88 -0.18 -24.09
C LEU A 148 8.19 0.59 -24.28
N GLY A 149 9.34 -0.10 -24.31
CA GLY A 149 10.64 0.52 -24.56
C GLY A 149 10.75 1.16 -25.94
N ARG A 150 10.06 0.64 -26.96
CA ARG A 150 9.96 1.26 -28.30
C ARG A 150 9.06 2.50 -28.26
N HIS A 151 7.91 2.43 -27.59
CA HIS A 151 7.00 3.56 -27.41
C HIS A 151 7.61 4.71 -26.61
N ILE A 152 8.30 4.42 -25.50
CA ILE A 152 9.00 5.42 -24.69
C ILE A 152 10.09 6.11 -25.53
N ARG A 153 10.89 5.35 -26.29
CA ARG A 153 11.90 5.93 -27.18
C ARG A 153 11.28 6.80 -28.28
N ALA A 154 10.15 6.38 -28.85
CA ALA A 154 9.43 7.17 -29.85
C ALA A 154 8.85 8.47 -29.27
N LEU A 155 8.31 8.42 -28.05
CA LEU A 155 7.83 9.60 -27.32
C LEU A 155 8.99 10.56 -27.02
N HIS A 156 10.13 10.04 -26.56
CA HIS A 156 11.30 10.85 -26.27
C HIS A 156 11.81 11.57 -27.52
N LYS A 157 11.87 10.88 -28.66
CA LYS A 157 12.22 11.50 -29.95
C LYS A 157 11.24 12.58 -30.39
N ARG A 158 9.94 12.37 -30.19
CA ARG A 158 8.91 13.39 -30.48
C ARG A 158 9.06 14.60 -29.56
N LEU A 159 9.30 14.37 -28.28
CA LEU A 159 9.47 15.43 -27.29
C LEU A 159 10.70 16.28 -27.64
N SER A 160 11.84 15.67 -27.96
CA SER A 160 13.02 16.40 -28.41
C SER A 160 12.81 17.18 -29.72
N ALA A 161 11.97 16.66 -30.63
CA ALA A 161 11.65 17.37 -31.87
C ALA A 161 10.79 18.61 -31.59
N VAL A 162 9.77 18.48 -30.75
CA VAL A 162 8.92 19.61 -30.33
C VAL A 162 9.72 20.65 -29.55
N GLU A 163 10.65 20.23 -28.69
CA GLU A 163 11.55 21.17 -27.99
C GLU A 163 12.44 21.95 -28.97
N ALA A 164 12.95 21.31 -30.01
CA ALA A 164 13.72 21.98 -31.06
C ALA A 164 12.86 22.97 -31.85
N GLU A 165 11.64 22.57 -32.25
CA GLU A 165 10.67 23.46 -32.92
C GLU A 165 10.30 24.67 -32.05
N LEU A 166 10.07 24.45 -30.75
CA LEU A 166 9.80 25.51 -29.79
C LEU A 166 10.97 26.49 -29.68
N GLY A 167 12.21 25.97 -29.67
CA GLY A 167 13.42 26.79 -29.69
C GLY A 167 13.48 27.69 -30.92
N THR A 168 13.24 27.14 -32.11
CA THR A 168 13.23 27.93 -33.35
C THR A 168 12.13 28.99 -33.36
N LEU A 169 10.93 28.65 -32.87
CA LEU A 169 9.82 29.60 -32.80
C LEU A 169 10.11 30.74 -31.80
N ASN A 170 10.79 30.43 -30.70
CA ASN A 170 11.20 31.43 -29.72
C ASN A 170 12.24 32.40 -30.31
N GLU A 171 13.21 31.89 -31.06
CA GLU A 171 14.19 32.74 -31.77
C GLU A 171 13.52 33.65 -32.81
N GLU A 172 12.55 33.13 -33.56
CA GLU A 172 11.76 33.94 -34.50
C GLU A 172 10.94 35.01 -33.79
N TRP A 173 10.32 34.68 -32.66
CA TRP A 173 9.55 35.62 -31.86
C TRP A 173 10.44 36.75 -31.30
N GLU A 174 11.59 36.41 -30.69
CA GLU A 174 12.56 37.40 -30.20
C GLU A 174 13.05 38.33 -31.32
N ARG A 175 13.30 37.79 -32.52
CA ARG A 175 13.67 38.59 -33.69
C ARG A 175 12.55 39.55 -34.09
N CYS A 176 11.30 39.09 -34.17
CA CYS A 176 10.15 39.93 -34.49
C CYS A 176 9.95 41.05 -33.45
N VAL A 177 10.08 40.74 -32.16
CA VAL A 177 10.01 41.73 -31.08
C VAL A 177 11.15 42.74 -31.22
N GLY A 178 12.37 42.28 -31.51
CA GLY A 178 13.51 43.15 -31.79
C GLY A 178 13.26 44.11 -32.97
N GLU A 179 12.75 43.59 -34.09
CA GLU A 179 12.37 44.40 -35.26
C GLU A 179 11.26 45.42 -34.92
N GLU A 180 10.24 45.01 -34.17
CA GLU A 180 9.15 45.90 -33.73
C GLU A 180 9.65 47.02 -32.83
N THR A 181 10.50 46.70 -31.84
CA THR A 181 11.09 47.71 -30.95
C THR A 181 11.96 48.71 -31.70
N LEU A 182 12.72 48.27 -32.71
CA LEU A 182 13.48 49.14 -33.60
C LEU A 182 12.56 50.09 -34.36
N ILE A 183 11.51 49.57 -35.02
CA ILE A 183 10.53 50.38 -35.77
C ILE A 183 9.84 51.40 -34.84
N LEU A 184 9.47 50.99 -33.62
CA LEU A 184 8.85 51.88 -32.64
C LEU A 184 9.82 52.97 -32.16
N SER A 185 11.10 52.65 -31.98
CA SER A 185 12.12 53.64 -31.63
C SER A 185 12.39 54.64 -32.77
N GLU A 186 12.54 54.17 -34.01
CA GLU A 186 12.67 55.02 -35.19
C GLU A 186 11.45 55.93 -35.39
N ARG A 187 10.25 55.41 -35.12
CA ARG A 187 9.02 56.22 -35.16
C ARG A 187 8.98 57.26 -34.04
N ALA A 188 9.40 56.91 -32.83
CA ALA A 188 9.47 57.86 -31.72
C ALA A 188 10.48 58.99 -32.01
N ASP A 189 11.61 58.65 -32.62
CA ASP A 189 12.65 59.60 -33.04
C ASP A 189 12.17 60.48 -34.21
N ALA A 190 11.44 59.91 -35.18
CA ALA A 190 10.83 60.65 -36.29
C ALA A 190 9.68 61.58 -35.84
N VAL A 191 8.96 61.21 -34.78
CA VAL A 191 7.89 62.03 -34.16
C VAL A 191 8.44 63.10 -33.20
N GLY A 192 9.74 63.01 -32.84
CA GLY A 192 10.47 64.04 -32.10
C GLY A 192 10.64 65.38 -32.85
N GLY A 193 10.20 65.47 -34.11
CA GLY A 193 10.22 66.69 -34.92
C GLY A 193 8.84 67.12 -35.41
N GLY A 194 8.23 68.11 -34.75
CA GLY A 194 7.25 69.01 -35.37
C GLY A 194 5.77 68.70 -35.13
N GLU A 195 4.97 69.76 -35.08
CA GLU A 195 3.56 69.88 -34.68
C GLU A 195 2.53 68.90 -35.28
N ASP A 196 2.88 68.07 -36.26
CA ASP A 196 1.99 67.14 -36.97
C ASP A 196 1.53 65.92 -36.14
N SER A 197 2.30 65.51 -35.13
CA SER A 197 1.93 64.36 -34.29
C SER A 197 0.69 64.61 -33.43
N ARG A 198 0.43 65.87 -33.06
CA ARG A 198 -0.73 66.23 -32.24
C ARG A 198 -2.02 66.26 -33.06
N ALA A 199 -1.92 66.58 -34.35
CA ALA A 199 -3.04 66.53 -35.30
C ALA A 199 -3.36 65.08 -35.71
N ALA A 200 -2.35 64.23 -35.88
CA ALA A 200 -2.53 62.80 -36.15
C ALA A 200 -3.18 62.06 -34.97
N GLY A 201 -2.76 62.36 -33.72
CA GLY A 201 -3.36 61.80 -32.51
C GLY A 201 -4.85 62.11 -32.38
N LYS A 202 -5.26 63.36 -32.63
CA LYS A 202 -6.68 63.76 -32.61
C LYS A 202 -7.53 63.04 -33.67
N LYS A 203 -7.00 62.85 -34.89
CA LYS A 203 -7.71 62.12 -35.95
C LYS A 203 -7.88 60.64 -35.62
N MET A 204 -6.90 60.03 -34.95
CA MET A 204 -6.96 58.65 -34.48
C MET A 204 -8.03 58.49 -33.38
N GLU A 205 -8.05 59.40 -32.40
CA GLU A 205 -9.07 59.41 -31.33
C GLU A 205 -10.49 59.59 -31.90
N GLU A 206 -10.66 60.48 -32.89
CA GLU A 206 -11.94 60.67 -33.57
C GLU A 206 -12.37 59.44 -34.40
N LEU A 207 -11.41 58.66 -34.93
CA LEU A 207 -11.71 57.41 -35.62
C LEU A 207 -12.13 56.33 -34.63
N VAL A 208 -11.43 56.19 -33.51
CA VAL A 208 -11.78 55.23 -32.45
C VAL A 208 -13.17 55.53 -31.90
N ALA A 209 -13.47 56.79 -31.58
CA ALA A 209 -14.79 57.19 -31.12
C ALA A 209 -15.90 56.89 -32.13
N ARG A 210 -15.62 57.02 -33.44
CA ARG A 210 -16.58 56.64 -34.50
C ARG A 210 -16.80 55.14 -34.59
N VAL A 211 -15.74 54.34 -34.45
CA VAL A 211 -15.86 52.87 -34.45
C VAL A 211 -16.67 52.41 -33.25
N ASP A 212 -16.39 52.95 -32.06
CA ASP A 212 -17.14 52.62 -30.84
C ASP A 212 -18.63 52.99 -30.96
N ASP A 213 -18.95 54.15 -31.54
CA ASP A 213 -20.34 54.53 -31.79
C ASP A 213 -21.06 53.59 -32.78
N ILE A 214 -20.36 53.13 -33.83
CA ILE A 214 -20.91 52.15 -34.77
C ILE A 214 -21.16 50.81 -34.07
N VAL A 215 -20.19 50.33 -33.28
CA VAL A 215 -20.31 49.07 -32.53
C VAL A 215 -21.49 49.14 -31.56
N ARG A 216 -21.63 50.25 -30.82
CA ARG A 216 -22.76 50.48 -29.91
C ARG A 216 -24.10 50.47 -30.66
N ARG A 217 -24.24 51.25 -31.74
CA ARG A 217 -25.48 51.28 -32.54
C ARG A 217 -25.85 49.92 -33.12
N ARG A 218 -24.86 49.17 -33.63
CA ARG A 218 -25.10 47.83 -34.18
C ARG A 218 -25.44 46.82 -33.08
N GLY A 219 -24.87 46.96 -31.88
CA GLY A 219 -25.26 46.18 -30.71
C GLY A 219 -26.72 46.42 -30.32
N GLU A 220 -27.13 47.69 -30.24
CA GLU A 220 -28.51 48.07 -29.93
C GLU A 220 -29.52 47.51 -30.96
N GLU A 221 -29.22 47.60 -32.26
CA GLU A 221 -30.04 46.97 -33.32
C GLU A 221 -30.17 45.45 -33.17
N ILE A 222 -29.08 44.76 -32.78
CA ILE A 222 -29.10 43.31 -32.58
C ILE A 222 -29.97 42.95 -31.37
N ASP A 223 -29.88 43.71 -30.29
CA ASP A 223 -30.66 43.48 -29.08
C ASP A 223 -32.17 43.72 -29.33
N GLU A 224 -32.52 44.77 -30.08
CA GLU A 224 -33.90 45.01 -30.51
C GLU A 224 -34.45 43.85 -31.35
N LEU A 225 -33.68 43.40 -32.34
CA LEU A 225 -34.06 42.27 -33.19
C LEU A 225 -34.26 40.99 -32.36
N ASN A 226 -33.39 40.74 -31.38
CA ASN A 226 -33.48 39.57 -30.52
C ASN A 226 -34.75 39.59 -29.65
N GLU A 227 -35.14 40.75 -29.13
CA GLU A 227 -36.40 40.90 -28.39
C GLU A 227 -37.63 40.68 -29.29
N GLU A 228 -37.62 41.17 -30.53
CA GLU A 228 -38.68 40.88 -31.50
C GLU A 228 -38.81 39.38 -31.80
N TYR A 229 -37.68 38.70 -32.05
CA TYR A 229 -37.67 37.24 -32.29
C TYR A 229 -38.17 36.46 -31.08
N ARG A 230 -37.77 36.85 -29.87
CA ARG A 230 -38.25 36.24 -28.63
C ARG A 230 -39.76 36.41 -28.46
N GLY A 231 -40.28 37.61 -28.78
CA GLY A 231 -41.71 37.90 -28.79
C GLY A 231 -42.48 37.03 -29.78
N LEU A 232 -41.97 36.89 -31.01
CA LEU A 232 -42.57 36.04 -32.05
C LEU A 232 -42.59 34.56 -31.65
N LEU A 233 -41.48 34.04 -31.11
CA LEU A 233 -41.41 32.66 -30.62
C LEU A 233 -42.40 32.41 -29.49
N TRP A 234 -42.54 33.35 -28.56
CA TRP A 234 -43.51 33.22 -27.46
C TRP A 234 -44.95 33.27 -27.96
N ALA A 235 -45.24 34.15 -28.93
CA ALA A 235 -46.56 34.24 -29.56
C ALA A 235 -46.92 32.94 -30.31
N GLU A 236 -45.99 32.38 -31.08
CA GLU A 236 -46.21 31.14 -31.83
C GLU A 236 -46.33 29.92 -30.90
N SER A 237 -45.49 29.85 -29.86
CA SER A 237 -45.60 28.81 -28.82
C SER A 237 -46.98 28.84 -28.14
N ASN A 238 -47.46 30.02 -27.77
CA ASN A 238 -48.80 30.18 -27.20
C ASN A 238 -49.92 29.85 -28.20
N ARG A 239 -49.73 30.17 -29.48
CA ARG A 239 -50.67 29.79 -30.54
C ARG A 239 -50.76 28.27 -30.64
N MET A 240 -49.63 27.58 -30.66
CA MET A 240 -49.57 26.11 -30.71
C MET A 240 -50.19 25.47 -29.47
N MET A 241 -49.92 26.00 -28.27
CA MET A 241 -50.52 25.53 -27.03
C MET A 241 -52.04 25.70 -27.01
N ARG A 242 -52.56 26.85 -27.50
CA ARG A 242 -54.01 27.05 -27.64
C ARG A 242 -54.64 26.14 -28.68
N ALA A 243 -53.95 25.87 -29.79
CA ALA A 243 -54.42 24.92 -30.80
C ALA A 243 -54.52 23.49 -30.24
N MET A 244 -53.54 23.06 -29.42
CA MET A 244 -53.57 21.74 -28.76
C MET A 244 -54.62 21.62 -27.66
N MET A 245 -55.07 22.73 -27.05
CA MET A 245 -56.13 22.74 -26.02
C MET A 245 -57.54 22.85 -26.62
N ALA A 246 -57.67 23.06 -27.92
CA ALA A 246 -58.94 23.24 -28.63
C ALA A 246 -59.40 21.98 -29.39
N ASP A 247 -58.60 20.92 -29.39
CA ASP A 247 -58.95 19.53 -29.77
C ASP A 247 -59.16 18.67 -28.51
#